data_AF-A0A3P1W0H2-F1
#
_entry.id   AF-A0A3P1W0H2-F1
#
_cell.length_a   1.000
_cell.length_b   1.000
_cell.length_c   1.000
_cell.angle_alpha   90.00
_cell.angle_beta   90.00
_cell.angle_gamma   90.00
#
_symmetry.space_group_name_H-M   'P 1'
#
loop_
_entity.id
_entity.type
_entity.pdbx_description
1 polymer ?
#
loop_
_entity_poly.entity_id
_entity_poly.type
_entity_poly.pdbx_seq_one_letter_code
_entity_poly.pdbx_strand_id
1 'polypeptide(L)'
;MAVEKKQENKKNIMPLILILLWGCVFLLMKSNIIKIYVGTFILTLLYIYLNFNLINIYFLSKRTTFKIYVFMLLDLIYFLRGSFNLFSIMIYLISMTVLVFLIMKDEGKNELSKIYQFAGFYTVLKVIFILMLVFL
;
A
#
# COMPACT_ATOMS: atom_id res chain seq x y z
N MET A 1 15.36 -23.41 11.66
CA MET A 1 15.69 -23.61 10.22
C MET A 1 14.52 -24.01 9.32
N ALA A 2 13.87 -25.19 9.46
CA ALA A 2 12.76 -25.57 8.55
C ALA A 2 11.46 -24.76 8.75
N VAL A 3 11.19 -24.33 9.99
CA VAL A 3 10.00 -23.51 10.32
C VAL A 3 10.16 -22.06 9.86
N GLU A 4 11.36 -21.50 9.97
CA GLU A 4 11.70 -20.14 9.53
C GLU A 4 11.60 -20.00 8.02
N LYS A 5 12.16 -20.95 7.25
CA LYS A 5 11.99 -20.98 5.78
C LYS A 5 10.52 -21.04 5.34
N LYS A 6 9.67 -21.72 6.11
CA LYS A 6 8.23 -21.86 5.82
C LYS A 6 7.45 -20.58 6.13
N GLN A 7 7.84 -19.86 7.19
CA GLN A 7 7.29 -18.54 7.51
C GLN A 7 7.75 -17.47 6.52
N GLU A 8 9.01 -17.50 6.10
CA GLU A 8 9.59 -16.59 5.11
C GLU A 8 8.94 -16.77 3.72
N ASN A 9 8.74 -18.02 3.28
CA ASN A 9 7.98 -18.31 2.06
C ASN A 9 6.51 -17.86 2.16
N LYS A 10 5.82 -18.10 3.28
CA LYS A 10 4.44 -17.61 3.47
C LYS A 10 4.35 -16.09 3.42
N LYS A 11 5.35 -15.39 3.98
CA LYS A 11 5.43 -13.93 4.03
C LYS A 11 5.49 -13.31 2.62
N ASN A 12 6.15 -13.99 1.67
CA ASN A 12 6.25 -13.53 0.28
C ASN A 12 5.09 -13.97 -0.62
N ILE A 13 4.41 -15.08 -0.31
CA ILE A 13 3.25 -15.57 -1.09
C ILE A 13 1.99 -14.74 -0.81
N MET A 14 1.80 -14.28 0.43
CA MET A 14 0.61 -13.53 0.86
C MET A 14 0.30 -12.27 0.02
N PRO A 15 1.26 -11.35 -0.24
CA PRO A 15 0.99 -10.18 -1.08
C PRO A 15 0.59 -10.56 -2.51
N LEU A 16 1.12 -11.66 -3.05
CA LEU A 16 0.81 -12.16 -4.38
C LEU A 16 -0.66 -12.65 -4.47
N ILE A 17 -1.10 -13.41 -3.46
CA ILE A 17 -2.50 -13.85 -3.33
C ILE A 17 -3.43 -12.63 -3.22
N LEU A 18 -3.04 -11.63 -2.43
CA LEU A 18 -3.83 -10.42 -2.27
C LEU A 18 -3.99 -9.64 -3.57
N ILE A 19 -2.92 -9.48 -4.36
CA ILE A 19 -2.98 -8.82 -5.66
C ILE A 19 -3.94 -9.57 -6.61
N LEU A 20 -3.89 -10.90 -6.65
CA LEU A 20 -4.82 -11.72 -7.44
C LEU A 20 -6.28 -11.53 -6.99
N LEU A 21 -6.53 -11.58 -5.68
CA LEU A 21 -7.86 -11.38 -5.12
C LEU A 21 -8.40 -9.99 -5.45
N TRP A 22 -7.53 -8.97 -5.39
CA TRP A 22 -7.85 -7.59 -5.72
C TRP A 22 -8.28 -7.44 -7.19
N GLY A 23 -7.56 -8.08 -8.12
CA GLY A 23 -7.93 -8.16 -9.53
C GLY A 23 -9.26 -8.90 -9.77
N CYS A 24 -9.50 -10.00 -9.05
CA CYS A 24 -10.78 -10.72 -9.14
C CYS A 24 -11.96 -9.85 -8.70
N VAL A 25 -11.85 -9.15 -7.57
CA VAL A 25 -12.92 -8.25 -7.08
C VAL A 25 -13.22 -7.17 -8.12
N PHE A 26 -12.18 -6.55 -8.70
CA PHE A 26 -12.35 -5.57 -9.77
C PHE A 26 -13.11 -6.13 -10.97
N LEU A 27 -12.75 -7.32 -11.47
CA LEU A 27 -13.44 -7.97 -12.59
C LEU A 27 -14.91 -8.32 -12.27
N LEU A 28 -15.19 -8.77 -11.05
CA LEU A 28 -16.55 -9.07 -10.60
C LEU A 28 -17.42 -7.81 -10.55
N MET A 29 -16.85 -6.68 -10.12
CA MET A 29 -17.56 -5.40 -10.14
C MET A 29 -17.81 -4.91 -11.57
N LYS A 30 -16.80 -4.99 -12.44
CA LYS A 30 -16.91 -4.62 -13.85
C LYS A 30 -17.94 -5.47 -14.61
N SER A 31 -18.13 -6.72 -14.19
CA SER A 31 -19.14 -7.62 -14.73
C SER A 31 -20.54 -7.43 -14.12
N ASN A 32 -20.73 -6.40 -13.28
CA ASN A 32 -21.96 -6.11 -12.54
C ASN A 32 -22.46 -7.26 -11.63
N ILE A 33 -21.58 -8.21 -11.25
CA ILE A 33 -21.92 -9.31 -10.33
C ILE A 33 -22.03 -8.78 -8.90
N ILE A 34 -21.14 -7.84 -8.52
CA ILE A 34 -21.13 -7.18 -7.21
C ILE A 34 -21.47 -5.71 -7.41
N LYS A 35 -22.32 -5.16 -6.52
CA LYS A 35 -22.63 -3.73 -6.51
C LYS A 35 -21.36 -2.88 -6.33
N ILE A 36 -21.24 -1.82 -7.13
CA ILE A 36 -20.11 -0.88 -7.12
C ILE A 36 -19.73 -0.45 -5.69
N TYR A 37 -20.69 0.02 -4.89
CA TYR A 37 -20.41 0.47 -3.51
C TYR A 37 -19.75 -0.61 -2.63
N VAL A 38 -20.29 -1.83 -2.67
CA VAL A 38 -19.77 -2.96 -1.87
C VAL A 38 -18.40 -3.37 -2.36
N GLY A 39 -18.21 -3.44 -3.68
CA GLY A 39 -16.93 -3.81 -4.26
C GLY A 39 -15.84 -2.77 -4.00
N THR A 40 -16.14 -1.47 -4.09
CA THR A 40 -15.19 -0.38 -3.78
C THR A 40 -14.74 -0.45 -2.32
N PHE A 41 -15.67 -0.76 -1.41
CA PHE A 41 -15.35 -0.98 -0.01
C PHE A 41 -14.39 -2.18 0.18
N ILE A 42 -14.67 -3.32 -0.47
CA ILE A 42 -13.80 -4.50 -0.42
C ILE A 42 -12.42 -4.23 -1.01
N LEU A 43 -12.35 -3.54 -2.17
CA LEU A 43 -11.09 -3.11 -2.79
C LEU A 43 -10.28 -2.23 -1.84
N THR A 44 -10.93 -1.30 -1.14
CA THR A 44 -10.27 -0.43 -0.16
C THR A 44 -9.70 -1.22 1.02
N LEU A 45 -10.44 -2.19 1.54
CA LEU A 45 -9.95 -3.06 2.62
C LEU A 45 -8.74 -3.90 2.18
N LEU A 46 -8.80 -4.45 0.96
CA LEU A 46 -7.69 -5.23 0.40
C LEU A 46 -6.46 -4.37 0.15
N TYR A 47 -6.65 -3.13 -0.31
CA TYR A 47 -5.58 -2.15 -0.47
C TYR A 47 -4.85 -1.90 0.86
N ILE A 48 -5.63 -1.62 1.92
CA ILE A 48 -5.10 -1.39 3.27
C ILE A 48 -4.31 -2.62 3.73
N TYR A 49 -4.89 -3.81 3.60
CA TYR A 49 -4.26 -5.05 4.07
C TYR A 49 -2.99 -5.43 3.29
N LEU A 50 -2.97 -5.18 1.98
CA LEU A 50 -1.78 -5.37 1.15
C LEU A 50 -0.63 -4.45 1.59
N ASN A 51 -0.93 -3.18 1.86
CA ASN A 51 0.07 -2.24 2.38
C ASN A 51 0.60 -2.64 3.76
N PHE A 52 -0.26 -3.11 4.68
CA PHE A 52 0.17 -3.65 5.97
C PHE A 52 1.17 -4.80 5.81
N ASN A 53 0.89 -5.76 4.93
CA ASN A 53 1.81 -6.86 4.66
C ASN A 53 3.11 -6.39 4.03
N LEU A 54 3.04 -5.44 3.10
CA LEU A 54 4.23 -4.87 2.47
C LEU A 54 5.13 -4.19 3.51
N ILE A 55 4.57 -3.39 4.40
CA ILE A 55 5.31 -2.74 5.49
C ILE A 55 6.03 -3.77 6.36
N ASN A 56 5.35 -4.86 6.74
CA ASN A 56 5.94 -5.91 7.56
C ASN A 56 7.04 -6.73 6.84
N ILE A 57 7.03 -6.77 5.51
CA ILE A 57 8.11 -7.38 4.71
C ILE A 57 9.36 -6.51 4.78
N TYR A 58 9.21 -5.19 4.60
CA TYR A 58 10.33 -4.27 4.57
C TYR A 58 10.84 -3.93 5.97
N PHE A 59 10.00 -3.57 6.93
CA PHE A 59 10.47 -3.03 8.21
C PHE A 59 10.09 -3.92 9.39
N LEU A 60 11.07 -4.19 10.26
CA LEU A 60 10.88 -4.87 11.55
C LEU A 60 10.77 -3.86 12.71
N SER A 61 11.28 -2.64 12.53
CA SER A 61 11.26 -1.60 13.54
C SER A 61 9.83 -1.11 13.83
N LYS A 62 9.43 -1.16 15.10
CA LYS A 62 8.14 -0.65 15.56
C LYS A 62 7.98 0.86 15.35
N ARG A 63 9.08 1.63 15.47
CA ARG A 63 9.05 3.08 15.30
C ARG A 63 8.80 3.47 13.85
N THR A 64 9.47 2.80 12.93
CA THR A 64 9.35 3.00 11.49
C THR A 64 7.97 2.60 10.99
N THR A 65 7.50 1.41 11.37
CA THR A 65 6.17 0.91 10.98
C THR A 65 5.05 1.81 11.50
N PHE A 66 5.14 2.32 12.73
CA PHE A 66 4.16 3.28 13.27
C PHE A 66 4.05 4.55 12.41
N LYS A 67 5.17 5.16 12.01
CA LYS A 67 5.15 6.36 11.16
C LYS A 67 4.51 6.09 9.79
N ILE A 68 4.79 4.92 9.21
CA ILE A 68 4.18 4.51 7.94
C ILE A 68 2.68 4.27 8.11
N TYR A 69 2.21 3.70 9.23
CA TYR A 69 0.78 3.54 9.48
C TYR A 69 0.05 4.86 9.63
N VAL A 70 0.66 5.84 10.33
CA VAL A 70 0.11 7.21 10.40
C VAL A 70 0.02 7.81 9.01
N PHE A 71 1.06 7.67 8.20
CA PHE A 71 1.05 8.14 6.81
C PHE A 71 -0.05 7.48 5.99
N MET A 72 -0.18 6.16 6.07
CA MET A 72 -1.19 5.39 5.34
C MET A 72 -2.62 5.79 5.75
N LEU A 73 -2.86 6.08 7.03
CA LEU A 73 -4.15 6.57 7.51
C LEU A 73 -4.46 7.98 6.98
N LEU A 74 -3.48 8.89 7.01
CA LEU A 74 -3.62 10.21 6.41
C LEU A 74 -3.89 10.13 4.90
N ASP A 75 -3.19 9.23 4.21
CA ASP A 75 -3.36 9.02 2.77
C ASP A 75 -4.75 8.48 2.44
N LEU A 76 -5.26 7.55 3.24
CA LEU A 76 -6.63 7.04 3.12
C LEU A 76 -7.68 8.15 3.33
N ILE A 77 -7.54 8.97 4.39
CA ILE A 77 -8.45 10.08 4.66
C ILE A 77 -8.43 11.07 3.49
N TYR A 78 -7.24 11.38 2.98
CA TYR A 78 -7.07 12.30 1.86
C TYR A 78 -7.69 11.73 0.58
N PHE A 79 -7.53 10.44 0.34
CA PHE A 79 -8.17 9.73 -0.77
C PHE A 79 -9.70 9.77 -0.67
N LEU A 80 -10.28 9.52 0.50
CA LEU A 80 -11.73 9.56 0.72
C LEU A 80 -12.33 10.97 0.61
N ARG A 81 -11.54 12.01 0.91
CA ARG A 81 -11.99 13.41 0.95
C ARG A 81 -11.75 14.15 -0.37
N GLY A 82 -10.73 13.76 -1.13
CA GLY A 82 -10.17 14.57 -2.20
C GLY A 82 -10.79 14.32 -3.57
N SER A 83 -11.22 15.39 -4.24
CA SER A 83 -11.32 15.42 -5.70
C SER A 83 -9.93 15.18 -6.30
N PHE A 84 -9.78 14.20 -7.18
CA PHE A 84 -8.52 13.90 -7.86
C PHE A 84 -8.06 15.10 -8.68
N ASN A 85 -7.05 15.86 -8.20
CA ASN A 85 -6.55 17.05 -8.86
C ASN A 85 -5.01 17.16 -8.81
N LEU A 86 -4.41 18.06 -9.59
CA LEU A 86 -2.95 18.23 -9.61
C LEU A 86 -2.36 18.63 -8.24
N PHE A 87 -3.09 19.43 -7.45
CA PHE A 87 -2.65 19.84 -6.13
C PHE A 87 -2.55 18.65 -5.15
N SER A 88 -3.48 17.71 -5.26
CA SER A 88 -3.52 16.48 -4.46
C SER A 88 -2.32 15.57 -4.73
N ILE A 89 -1.87 15.53 -5.99
CA ILE A 89 -0.67 14.80 -6.40
C ILE A 89 0.57 15.48 -5.82
N MET A 90 0.66 16.82 -5.85
CA MET A 90 1.79 17.56 -5.26
C MET A 90 1.89 17.34 -3.74
N ILE A 91 0.76 17.39 -3.02
CA ILE A 91 0.72 17.09 -1.59
C ILE A 91 1.24 15.67 -1.32
N TYR A 92 0.82 14.69 -2.12
CA TYR A 92 1.27 13.31 -1.97
C TYR A 92 2.78 13.14 -2.20
N LEU A 93 3.36 13.80 -3.22
CA LEU A 93 4.80 13.72 -3.47
C LEU A 93 5.62 14.33 -2.32
N ILE A 94 5.16 15.47 -1.78
CA ILE A 94 5.80 16.11 -0.63
C ILE A 94 5.70 15.20 0.59
N SER A 95 4.52 14.65 0.87
CA SER A 95 4.30 13.80 2.03
C SER A 95 5.12 12.50 1.94
N MET A 96 5.23 11.89 0.75
CA MET A 96 6.11 10.73 0.52
C MET A 96 7.58 11.06 0.75
N THR A 97 8.04 12.24 0.31
CA THR A 97 9.42 12.69 0.55
C THR A 97 9.70 12.84 2.05
N VAL A 98 8.76 13.44 2.79
CA VAL A 98 8.83 13.56 4.24
C VAL A 98 8.85 12.18 4.91
N LEU A 99 8.03 11.23 4.45
CA LEU A 99 8.02 9.87 4.97
C LEU A 99 9.38 9.18 4.77
N VAL A 100 9.93 9.22 3.56
CA VAL A 100 11.25 8.63 3.24
C VAL A 100 12.33 9.20 4.16
N PHE A 101 12.35 10.53 4.33
CA PHE A 101 13.28 11.17 5.26
C PHE A 101 13.12 10.69 6.71
N LEU A 102 11.89 10.55 7.18
CA LEU A 102 11.60 10.06 8.54
C LEU A 102 12.01 8.60 8.75
N ILE A 103 11.85 7.75 7.73
CA ILE A 103 12.30 6.35 7.75
C ILE A 103 13.83 6.29 7.74
N MET A 104 14.47 7.08 6.87
CA MET A 104 15.95 7.16 6.80
C MET A 104 16.57 7.58 8.13
N LYS A 105 15.92 8.47 8.88
CA LYS A 105 16.36 8.90 10.20
C LYS A 105 16.29 7.77 11.25
N ASP A 106 15.37 6.83 11.09
CA ASP A 106 15.18 5.72 12.05
C ASP A 106 16.00 4.47 11.69
N GLU A 107 16.01 4.06 10.42
CA GLU A 107 16.70 2.85 9.95
C GLU A 107 18.18 3.11 9.62
N GLY A 108 18.56 4.38 9.39
CA GLY A 108 19.92 4.77 9.02
C GLY A 108 20.17 4.76 7.51
N LYS A 109 21.25 5.43 7.10
CA LYS A 109 21.61 5.62 5.67
C LYS A 109 22.03 4.32 4.96
N ASN A 110 22.38 3.28 5.71
CA ASN A 110 22.83 2.02 5.13
C ASN A 110 21.68 1.22 4.49
N GLU A 111 20.43 1.47 4.91
CA GLU A 111 19.22 0.80 4.40
C GLU A 111 18.54 1.60 3.26
N LEU A 112 19.21 2.60 2.68
CA LEU A 112 18.66 3.50 1.67
C LEU A 112 18.02 2.77 0.47
N SER A 113 18.70 1.75 -0.06
CA SER A 113 18.18 0.95 -1.19
C SER A 113 16.83 0.33 -0.86
N LYS A 114 16.70 -0.24 0.34
CA LYS A 114 15.48 -0.87 0.84
C LYS A 114 14.35 0.13 1.06
N ILE A 115 14.66 1.33 1.57
CA ILE A 115 13.68 2.40 1.78
C ILE A 115 13.14 2.90 0.43
N TYR A 116 14.00 3.08 -0.57
CA TYR A 116 13.55 3.50 -1.90
C TYR A 116 12.74 2.41 -2.61
N GLN A 117 13.12 1.14 -2.47
CA GLN A 117 12.32 0.02 -2.97
C GLN A 117 10.93 0.02 -2.34
N PHE A 118 10.83 0.16 -1.01
CA PHE A 118 9.55 0.28 -0.30
C PHE A 118 8.72 1.45 -0.85
N ALA A 119 9.30 2.65 -0.93
CA ALA A 119 8.59 3.85 -1.38
C ALA A 119 8.10 3.71 -2.84
N GLY A 120 8.90 3.08 -3.70
CA GLY A 120 8.55 2.76 -5.08
C GLY A 120 7.36 1.79 -5.14
N PHE A 121 7.44 0.64 -4.47
CA PHE A 121 6.34 -0.33 -4.44
C PHE A 121 5.06 0.25 -3.85
N TYR A 122 5.16 1.00 -2.75
CA TYR A 122 4.02 1.66 -2.12
C TYR A 122 3.31 2.62 -3.08
N THR A 123 4.09 3.42 -3.82
CA THR A 123 3.56 4.35 -4.82
C THR A 123 2.94 3.62 -6.01
N VAL A 124 3.55 2.55 -6.50
CA VAL A 124 3.00 1.73 -7.60
C VAL A 124 1.65 1.12 -7.20
N LEU A 125 1.56 0.53 -5.99
CA LEU A 125 0.30 -0.02 -5.48
C LEU A 125 -0.79 1.05 -5.40
N LYS A 126 -0.44 2.25 -4.95
CA LYS A 126 -1.38 3.37 -4.91
C LYS A 126 -1.86 3.76 -6.32
N VAL A 127 -0.97 3.89 -7.28
CA VAL A 127 -1.34 4.22 -8.67
C VAL A 127 -2.27 3.16 -9.25
N ILE A 128 -1.97 1.87 -9.04
CA ILE A 128 -2.85 0.77 -9.48
C ILE A 128 -4.22 0.87 -8.83
N PHE A 129 -4.30 1.14 -7.52
CA PHE A 129 -5.57 1.31 -6.81
C PHE A 129 -6.43 2.41 -7.44
N ILE A 130 -5.84 3.57 -7.67
CA ILE A 130 -6.52 4.71 -8.26
C ILE A 130 -7.00 4.38 -9.67
N LEU A 131 -6.15 3.78 -10.50
CA LEU A 131 -6.52 3.40 -11.86
C LEU A 131 -7.69 2.42 -11.85
N MET A 132 -7.68 1.42 -10.97
CA MET A 132 -8.81 0.50 -10.83
C MET A 132 -10.11 1.23 -10.49
N LEU A 133 -10.07 2.24 -9.62
CA LEU A 133 -11.27 3.00 -9.27
C LEU A 133 -11.71 3.97 -10.37
N VAL A 134 -10.80 4.51 -11.16
CA VAL A 134 -11.11 5.37 -12.31
C VAL A 134 -11.70 4.57 -13.48
N PHE A 135 -11.27 3.33 -13.68
CA PHE A 135 -11.73 2.44 -14.76
C PHE A 135 -12.90 1.53 -14.38
N LEU A 136 -13.44 1.70 -13.18
CA LEU A 136 -14.61 0.99 -12.68
C LEU A 136 -15.90 1.65 -13.18
#